data_AF-A0A4U6SQE4-F1
#
_entry.id   AF-A0A4U6SQE4-F1
#
_cell.length_a   1.000
_cell.length_b   1.000
_cell.length_c   1.000
_cell.angle_alpha   90.00
_cell.angle_beta   90.00
_cell.angle_gamma   90.00
#
_symmetry.space_group_name_H-M   'P 1'
#
loop_
_entity.id
_entity.type
_entity.pdbx_description
1 polymer ?
#
loop_
_entity_poly.entity_id
_entity_poly.type
_entity_poly.pdbx_seq_one_letter_code
_entity_poly.pdbx_strand_id
1 'polypeptide(L)'
;MPSPRRPLASPCRGRIVFVVLLSALLLLSSAAHSAEESTRVLSVGEELVGETMPLRNGRRVYRINGLRPSAWYEVKISYPASIPSSFSIRLVDDPDGADWSSKNRRLLNTEKIIFKAEGSNPVYVLVTVEPEGVVAKPNVPEREHALFNIGTGSLAKIIWNPNRLGCLMTIKLES
;
A
#
# COMPACT_ATOMS: atom_id res chain seq x y z
N MET A 1 -4.04 -41.28 -68.68
CA MET A 1 -4.95 -40.98 -67.55
C MET A 1 -4.28 -39.94 -66.66
N PRO A 2 -4.87 -38.76 -66.39
CA PRO A 2 -4.37 -37.88 -65.35
C PRO A 2 -5.06 -38.19 -64.01
N SER A 3 -4.28 -38.21 -62.93
CA SER A 3 -4.73 -38.40 -61.55
C SER A 3 -5.39 -37.12 -60.99
N PRO A 4 -6.31 -37.23 -60.01
CA PRO A 4 -7.06 -36.09 -59.51
C PRO A 4 -6.18 -35.22 -58.60
N ARG A 5 -6.28 -33.90 -58.76
CA ARG A 5 -5.65 -32.90 -57.88
C ARG A 5 -6.35 -32.91 -56.53
N ARG A 6 -5.61 -33.21 -55.45
CA ARG A 6 -6.09 -33.04 -54.07
C ARG A 6 -6.17 -31.55 -53.73
N PRO A 7 -7.19 -31.08 -52.99
CA PRO A 7 -7.20 -29.71 -52.50
C PRO A 7 -6.18 -29.59 -51.36
N LEU A 8 -5.31 -28.58 -51.43
CA LEU A 8 -4.53 -28.14 -50.28
C LEU A 8 -5.50 -27.59 -49.24
N ALA A 9 -5.72 -28.35 -48.16
CA ALA A 9 -6.36 -27.84 -46.97
C ALA A 9 -5.50 -26.70 -46.41
N SER A 10 -6.00 -25.46 -46.47
CA SER A 10 -5.36 -24.29 -45.89
C SER A 10 -5.34 -24.42 -44.36
N PRO A 11 -4.17 -24.54 -43.70
CA PRO A 11 -4.10 -24.75 -42.25
C PRO A 11 -4.26 -23.43 -41.45
N CYS A 12 -4.58 -22.32 -42.12
CA CYS A 12 -4.39 -20.98 -41.58
C CYS A 12 -5.52 -20.51 -40.65
N ARG A 13 -6.74 -21.06 -40.76
CA ARG A 13 -7.89 -20.58 -39.97
C ARG A 13 -7.83 -20.99 -38.50
N GLY A 14 -7.46 -22.24 -38.20
CA GLY A 14 -7.41 -22.73 -36.82
C GLY A 14 -6.30 -22.08 -35.98
N ARG A 15 -5.13 -21.82 -36.59
CA ARG A 15 -4.00 -21.17 -35.90
C ARG A 15 -4.29 -19.71 -35.56
N ILE A 16 -4.95 -18.97 -36.43
CA ILE A 16 -5.33 -17.57 -36.16
C ILE A 16 -6.37 -17.51 -35.03
N VAL A 17 -7.39 -18.37 -35.06
CA VAL A 17 -8.41 -18.41 -34.00
C VAL A 17 -7.78 -18.79 -32.66
N PHE A 18 -6.86 -19.75 -32.63
CA PHE A 18 -6.16 -20.15 -31.41
C PHE A 18 -5.29 -19.03 -30.84
N VAL A 19 -4.54 -18.32 -31.69
CA VAL A 19 -3.72 -17.17 -31.26
C VAL A 19 -4.59 -16.02 -30.74
N VAL A 20 -5.72 -15.75 -31.39
CA VAL A 20 -6.68 -14.72 -30.94
C VAL A 20 -7.29 -15.13 -29.59
N LEU A 21 -7.71 -16.38 -29.41
CA LEU A 21 -8.25 -16.87 -28.14
C LEU A 21 -7.21 -16.80 -27.02
N LEU A 22 -5.96 -17.21 -27.29
CA LEU A 22 -4.86 -17.17 -26.33
C LEU A 22 -4.53 -15.73 -25.94
N SER A 23 -4.51 -14.80 -26.89
CA SER A 23 -4.30 -13.38 -26.62
C SER A 23 -5.45 -12.76 -25.82
N ALA A 24 -6.70 -13.13 -26.09
CA ALA A 24 -7.86 -12.69 -25.32
C ALA A 24 -7.84 -13.23 -23.89
N LEU A 25 -7.42 -14.48 -23.69
CA LEU A 25 -7.20 -15.09 -22.37
C LEU A 25 -6.08 -14.37 -21.59
N LEU A 26 -4.96 -14.06 -22.23
CA LEU A 26 -3.87 -13.30 -21.62
C LEU A 26 -4.28 -11.87 -21.25
N LEU A 27 -5.10 -11.21 -22.08
CA LEU A 27 -5.67 -9.89 -21.80
C LEU A 27 -6.70 -9.93 -20.66
N LEU A 28 -7.54 -10.96 -20.59
CA LEU A 28 -8.49 -11.16 -19.49
C LEU A 28 -7.77 -11.43 -18.16
N SER A 29 -6.70 -12.22 -18.17
CA SER A 29 -5.88 -12.47 -16.98
C SER A 29 -5.14 -11.22 -16.50
N SER A 30 -4.69 -10.36 -17.42
CA SER A 30 -4.09 -9.06 -17.06
C SER A 30 -5.12 -8.13 -16.41
N ALA A 31 -6.35 -8.06 -16.97
CA ALA A 31 -7.43 -7.27 -16.40
C ALA A 31 -7.86 -7.76 -15.00
N ALA A 32 -7.81 -9.08 -14.76
CA ALA A 32 -8.11 -9.68 -13.45
C ALA A 32 -7.04 -9.40 -12.37
N HIS A 33 -5.82 -9.01 -12.75
CA HIS A 33 -4.77 -8.58 -11.81
C HIS A 33 -4.86 -7.11 -11.43
N SER A 34 -5.74 -6.33 -12.07
CA SER A 34 -6.19 -5.04 -11.54
C SER A 34 -7.30 -5.30 -10.51
N ALA A 35 -6.97 -6.10 -9.50
CA ALA A 35 -7.83 -6.31 -8.34
C ALA A 35 -7.88 -5.00 -7.56
N GLU A 36 -8.94 -4.24 -7.84
CA GLU A 36 -9.58 -3.27 -6.94
C GLU A 36 -8.66 -2.73 -5.85
N GLU A 37 -7.91 -1.66 -6.14
CA GLU A 37 -7.30 -0.79 -5.12
C GLU A 37 -8.42 -0.01 -4.43
N SER A 38 -9.33 -0.75 -3.78
CA SER A 38 -10.39 -0.25 -2.93
C SER A 38 -9.73 0.56 -1.82
N THR A 39 -9.92 1.88 -1.86
CA THR A 39 -9.42 2.79 -0.82
C THR A 39 -9.99 2.34 0.52
N ARG A 40 -9.13 1.93 1.45
CA ARG A 40 -9.53 1.48 2.79
C ARG A 40 -9.76 2.68 3.69
N VAL A 41 -10.66 2.55 4.66
CA VAL A 41 -10.91 3.63 5.63
C VAL A 41 -10.12 3.35 6.91
N LEU A 42 -9.41 4.35 7.41
CA LEU A 42 -8.68 4.32 8.67
C LEU A 42 -9.25 5.39 9.61
N SER A 43 -10.07 4.99 10.58
CA SER A 43 -10.66 5.93 11.54
C SER A 43 -9.65 6.34 12.61
N VAL A 44 -9.69 7.61 13.03
CA VAL A 44 -8.91 8.10 14.17
C VAL A 44 -9.31 7.35 15.44
N GLY A 45 -8.33 6.82 16.16
CA GLY A 45 -8.50 6.03 17.38
C GLY A 45 -8.71 4.54 17.14
N GLU A 46 -8.84 4.10 15.90
CA GLU A 46 -8.98 2.69 15.53
C GLU A 46 -7.68 2.16 14.92
N GLU A 47 -7.36 0.92 15.27
CA GLU A 47 -6.25 0.17 14.67
C GLU A 47 -6.82 -0.95 13.79
N LEU A 48 -6.41 -0.97 12.51
CA LEU A 48 -6.64 -2.09 11.61
C LEU A 48 -5.57 -3.14 11.88
N VAL A 49 -6.00 -4.32 12.34
CA VAL A 49 -5.12 -5.41 12.75
C VAL A 49 -5.11 -6.50 11.68
N GLY A 50 -3.91 -7.03 11.39
CA GLY A 50 -3.76 -8.17 10.50
C GLY A 50 -4.03 -7.85 9.03
N GLU A 51 -3.79 -6.61 8.62
CA GLU A 51 -3.85 -6.23 7.21
C GLU A 51 -2.79 -6.99 6.41
N THR A 52 -3.17 -7.41 5.20
CA THR A 52 -2.27 -8.12 4.28
C THR A 52 -2.17 -7.42 2.94
N MET A 53 -0.96 -7.32 2.38
CA MET A 53 -0.74 -6.88 1.00
C MET A 53 0.38 -7.70 0.33
N PRO A 54 0.46 -7.76 -1.01
CA PRO A 54 1.55 -8.45 -1.69
C PRO A 54 2.92 -7.95 -1.19
N LEU A 55 3.86 -8.85 -0.94
CA LEU A 55 5.18 -8.46 -0.45
C LEU A 55 6.00 -7.75 -1.54
N ARG A 56 5.81 -8.16 -2.80
CA ARG A 56 6.47 -7.57 -3.98
C ARG A 56 5.55 -6.50 -4.56
N ASN A 57 6.06 -5.26 -4.64
CA ASN A 57 5.30 -4.11 -5.15
C ASN A 57 3.97 -3.89 -4.42
N GLY A 58 3.92 -4.21 -3.13
CA GLY A 58 2.70 -4.05 -2.35
C GLY A 58 2.39 -2.59 -2.13
N ARG A 59 1.15 -2.21 -2.39
CA ARG A 59 0.65 -0.85 -2.25
C ARG A 59 -0.76 -0.85 -1.70
N ARG A 60 -1.06 0.12 -0.84
CA ARG A 60 -2.42 0.38 -0.39
C ARG A 60 -2.62 1.83 0.02
N VAL A 61 -3.75 2.39 -0.39
CA VAL A 61 -4.20 3.72 0.05
C VAL A 61 -5.25 3.59 1.15
N TYR A 62 -5.07 4.36 2.20
CA TYR A 62 -6.01 4.53 3.30
C TYR A 62 -6.53 5.97 3.32
N ARG A 63 -7.84 6.15 3.28
CA ARG A 63 -8.51 7.41 3.59
C ARG A 63 -8.67 7.53 5.10
N ILE A 64 -8.12 8.58 5.70
CA ILE A 64 -8.30 8.83 7.13
C ILE A 64 -9.69 9.42 7.39
N ASN A 65 -10.40 8.90 8.38
CA ASN A 65 -11.71 9.39 8.81
C ASN A 65 -11.68 9.89 10.26
N GLY A 66 -12.50 10.90 10.59
CA GLY A 66 -12.58 11.45 11.95
C GLY A 66 -11.47 12.46 12.32
N LEU A 67 -10.84 13.08 11.31
CA LEU A 67 -9.90 14.18 11.54
C LEU A 67 -10.62 15.45 12.02
N ARG A 68 -10.01 16.12 12.99
CA ARG A 68 -10.41 17.44 13.49
C ARG A 68 -9.48 18.48 12.85
N PRO A 69 -10.01 19.61 12.35
CA PRO A 69 -9.18 20.67 11.79
C PRO A 69 -8.15 21.18 12.79
N SER A 70 -6.96 21.52 12.28
CA SER A 70 -5.83 22.05 13.05
C SER A 70 -5.27 21.14 14.16
N ALA A 71 -5.72 19.89 14.26
CA ALA A 71 -5.15 18.90 15.17
C ALA A 71 -3.98 18.14 14.54
N TRP A 72 -3.06 17.69 15.39
CA TRP A 72 -1.93 16.86 14.99
C TRP A 72 -2.30 15.39 15.09
N TYR A 73 -1.85 14.61 14.12
CA TYR A 73 -2.13 13.20 14.00
C TYR A 73 -0.87 12.41 13.74
N GLU A 74 -0.89 11.16 14.21
CA GLU A 74 0.19 10.21 14.07
C GLU A 74 -0.36 8.94 13.44
N VAL A 75 0.20 8.55 12.30
CA VAL A 75 -0.09 7.28 11.65
C VAL A 75 1.09 6.36 11.87
N LYS A 76 0.82 5.13 12.29
CA LYS A 76 1.83 4.12 12.55
C LYS A 76 1.51 2.83 11.83
N ILE A 77 2.55 2.15 11.40
CA ILE A 77 2.51 0.76 10.99
C ILE A 77 3.38 -0.06 11.93
N SER A 78 2.90 -1.23 12.31
CA SER A 78 3.68 -2.25 12.99
C SER A 78 3.59 -3.57 12.23
N TYR A 79 4.69 -4.29 12.17
CA TYR A 79 4.76 -5.57 11.46
C TYR A 79 5.78 -6.49 12.14
N PRO A 80 5.63 -7.81 12.02
CA PRO A 80 6.56 -8.75 12.62
C PRO A 80 7.95 -8.62 11.97
N ALA A 81 9.00 -8.51 12.78
CA ALA A 81 10.39 -8.46 12.32
C ALA A 81 10.93 -9.81 11.75
N SER A 82 10.07 -10.83 11.65
CA SER A 82 10.44 -12.17 11.19
C SER A 82 10.51 -12.29 9.66
N ILE A 83 9.97 -11.31 8.93
CA ILE A 83 10.11 -11.18 7.48
C ILE A 83 10.94 -9.92 7.24
N PRO A 84 12.04 -10.02 6.49
CA PRO A 84 12.80 -8.83 6.15
C PRO A 84 12.03 -8.07 5.05
N SER A 85 11.39 -6.97 5.45
CA SER A 85 10.57 -6.12 4.59
C SER A 85 10.63 -4.66 5.04
N SER A 86 10.67 -3.76 4.06
CA SER A 86 10.61 -2.32 4.27
C SER A 86 9.21 -1.84 3.97
N PHE A 87 8.57 -1.25 4.98
CA PHE A 87 7.37 -0.45 4.74
C PHE A 87 7.76 1.00 4.45
N SER A 88 6.90 1.73 3.75
CA SER A 88 7.00 3.18 3.64
C SER A 88 5.61 3.79 3.76
N ILE A 89 5.50 4.92 4.47
CA ILE A 89 4.25 5.64 4.68
C ILE A 89 4.38 7.05 4.14
N ARG A 90 3.39 7.52 3.38
CA ARG A 90 3.35 8.89 2.84
C ARG A 90 1.95 9.46 2.91
N LEU A 91 1.87 10.77 3.13
CA LEU A 91 0.63 11.51 2.86
C LEU A 91 0.50 11.73 1.37
N VAL A 92 -0.73 11.64 0.88
CA VAL A 92 -1.08 11.87 -0.51
C VAL A 92 -2.34 12.73 -0.54
N ASP A 93 -2.31 13.79 -1.34
CA ASP A 93 -3.45 14.70 -1.53
C ASP A 93 -4.44 14.15 -2.58
N ASP A 94 -3.92 13.47 -3.60
CA ASP A 94 -4.68 12.83 -4.67
C ASP A 94 -4.23 11.36 -4.86
N PRO A 95 -5.08 10.36 -4.57
CA PRO A 95 -4.72 8.95 -4.72
C PRO A 95 -4.33 8.57 -6.16
N ASP A 96 -4.83 9.30 -7.17
CA ASP A 96 -4.64 8.97 -8.58
C ASP A 96 -3.45 9.72 -9.23
N GLY A 97 -3.00 10.82 -8.61
CA GLY A 97 -2.01 11.75 -9.16
C GLY A 97 -0.64 11.79 -8.45
N ALA A 98 -0.39 10.90 -7.48
CA ALA A 98 0.75 11.00 -6.59
C ALA A 98 2.10 10.92 -7.33
N ASP A 99 2.94 11.96 -7.24
CA ASP A 99 4.33 11.89 -7.70
C ASP A 99 5.17 11.09 -6.69
N TRP A 100 5.55 9.89 -7.08
CA TRP A 100 5.96 8.78 -6.20
C TRP A 100 7.39 8.92 -5.63
N SER A 101 8.02 10.09 -5.69
CA SER A 101 9.47 10.26 -5.51
C SER A 101 9.94 10.78 -4.13
N SER A 102 9.05 11.03 -3.17
CA SER A 102 9.47 11.60 -1.87
C SER A 102 10.26 10.60 -1.01
N LYS A 103 11.44 11.06 -0.54
CA LYS A 103 12.41 10.28 0.25
C LYS A 103 11.99 10.20 1.72
N ASN A 104 11.60 9.02 2.17
CA ASN A 104 11.33 8.71 3.58
C ASN A 104 12.61 8.28 4.31
N ARG A 105 12.87 8.87 5.49
CA ARG A 105 13.90 8.36 6.42
C ARG A 105 13.21 7.47 7.46
N ARG A 106 13.61 6.20 7.48
CA ARG A 106 13.12 5.16 8.40
C ARG A 106 13.83 5.30 9.73
N LEU A 107 13.10 5.19 10.83
CA LEU A 107 13.69 5.30 12.18
C LEU A 107 13.52 4.04 13.04
N LEU A 108 12.66 3.07 12.70
CA LEU A 108 12.48 1.78 13.40
C LEU A 108 11.77 0.73 12.51
N ASN A 109 11.59 -0.52 13.02
CA ASN A 109 10.66 -1.54 12.46
C ASN A 109 9.18 -1.11 12.49
N THR A 110 8.92 0.12 12.89
CA THR A 110 7.61 0.76 12.86
C THR A 110 7.76 2.03 12.04
N GLU A 111 7.11 2.05 10.88
CA GLU A 111 7.04 3.26 10.08
C GLU A 111 6.03 4.21 10.72
N LYS A 112 6.39 5.49 10.84
CA LYS A 112 5.56 6.50 11.50
C LYS A 112 5.63 7.82 10.75
N ILE A 113 4.47 8.45 10.56
CA ILE A 113 4.36 9.83 10.09
C ILE A 113 3.55 10.66 11.07
N ILE A 114 3.88 11.94 11.17
CA ILE A 114 3.12 12.94 11.92
C ILE A 114 2.70 14.03 10.95
N PHE A 115 1.44 14.44 11.01
CA PHE A 115 0.93 15.50 10.17
C PHE A 115 -0.11 16.32 10.90
N LYS A 116 -0.32 17.56 10.43
CA LYS A 116 -1.39 18.43 10.91
C LYS A 116 -2.53 18.39 9.90
N ALA A 117 -3.74 18.13 10.36
CA ALA A 117 -4.91 18.19 9.49
C ALA A 117 -5.27 19.65 9.21
N GLU A 118 -5.10 20.10 7.97
CA GLU A 118 -5.45 21.46 7.55
C GLU A 118 -6.80 21.45 6.82
N GLY A 119 -7.77 22.21 7.32
CA GLY A 119 -9.08 22.37 6.68
C GLY A 119 -9.97 21.12 6.73
N SER A 120 -10.83 20.98 5.71
CA SER A 120 -11.83 19.91 5.56
C SER A 120 -11.49 18.91 4.44
N ASN A 121 -10.29 19.01 3.86
CA ASN A 121 -9.90 18.14 2.76
C ASN A 121 -9.68 16.70 3.27
N PRO A 122 -10.08 15.68 2.49
CA PRO A 122 -9.76 14.31 2.83
C PRO A 122 -8.24 14.11 2.81
N VAL A 123 -7.72 13.39 3.80
CA VAL A 123 -6.31 13.04 3.88
C VAL A 123 -6.16 11.57 3.53
N TYR A 124 -5.25 11.26 2.62
CA TYR A 124 -4.92 9.90 2.25
C TYR A 124 -3.51 9.54 2.72
N VAL A 125 -3.36 8.28 3.09
CA VAL A 125 -2.09 7.68 3.47
C VAL A 125 -1.81 6.55 2.51
N LEU A 126 -0.67 6.65 1.83
CA LEU A 126 -0.12 5.59 1.03
C LEU A 126 0.82 4.75 1.86
N VAL A 127 0.60 3.45 1.84
CA VAL A 127 1.50 2.44 2.37
C VAL A 127 2.08 1.64 1.23
N THR A 128 3.40 1.50 1.21
CA THR A 128 4.09 0.57 0.31
C THR A 128 4.90 -0.44 1.11
N VAL A 129 5.10 -1.64 0.55
CA VAL A 129 6.02 -2.63 1.09
C VAL A 129 6.92 -3.16 -0.01
N GLU A 130 8.20 -3.30 0.32
CA GLU A 130 9.20 -3.96 -0.52
C GLU A 130 9.94 -5.02 0.31
N PRO A 131 10.32 -6.17 -0.27
CA PRO A 131 11.14 -7.15 0.42
C PRO A 131 12.54 -6.57 0.68
N GLU A 132 13.08 -6.81 1.87
CA GLU A 132 14.47 -6.47 2.19
C GLU A 132 15.30 -7.74 2.32
N GLY A 133 16.49 -7.77 1.72
CA GLY A 133 17.39 -8.91 1.84
C GLY A 133 16.86 -10.21 1.21
N VAL A 134 17.49 -11.32 1.57
CA VAL A 134 17.17 -12.66 1.06
C VAL A 134 16.90 -13.57 2.25
N VAL A 135 15.70 -14.17 2.32
CA VAL A 135 15.37 -15.15 3.35
C VAL A 135 16.10 -16.47 3.04
N ALA A 136 17.28 -16.66 3.62
CA ALA A 136 18.07 -17.89 3.46
C ALA A 136 17.55 -19.04 4.35
N LYS A 137 16.26 -19.41 4.24
CA LYS A 137 15.75 -20.64 4.85
C LYS A 137 15.61 -21.72 3.77
N PRO A 138 16.51 -22.73 3.73
CA PRO A 138 16.36 -23.83 2.79
C PRO A 138 15.03 -24.57 3.04
N ASN A 139 14.34 -24.95 1.96
CA ASN A 139 13.06 -25.68 1.95
C ASN A 139 11.82 -24.95 2.51
N VAL A 140 11.86 -23.62 2.68
CA VAL A 140 10.66 -22.83 3.03
C VAL A 140 10.30 -21.92 1.85
N PRO A 141 9.05 -21.96 1.33
CA PRO A 141 8.64 -21.03 0.30
C PRO A 141 8.69 -19.59 0.84
N GLU A 142 9.14 -18.66 0.00
CA GLU A 142 9.12 -17.24 0.34
C GLU A 142 7.68 -16.78 0.59
N ARG A 143 7.47 -15.90 1.58
CA ARG A 143 6.13 -15.38 1.84
C ARG A 143 5.74 -14.42 0.74
N GLU A 144 4.56 -14.65 0.16
CA GLU A 144 4.02 -13.81 -0.92
C GLU A 144 3.35 -12.52 -0.41
N HIS A 145 2.97 -12.50 0.86
CA HIS A 145 2.21 -11.39 1.47
C HIS A 145 2.90 -10.88 2.74
N ALA A 146 2.89 -9.56 2.90
CA ALA A 146 3.26 -8.88 4.12
C ALA A 146 2.04 -8.78 5.06
N LEU A 147 2.27 -8.98 6.36
CA LEU A 147 1.27 -8.84 7.42
C LEU A 147 1.64 -7.63 8.28
N PHE A 148 0.69 -6.74 8.54
CA PHE A 148 0.94 -5.54 9.33
C PHE A 148 -0.33 -5.06 10.02
N ASN A 149 -0.15 -4.19 11.01
CA ASN A 149 -1.22 -3.39 11.59
C ASN A 149 -1.00 -1.93 11.24
N ILE A 150 -2.07 -1.15 11.14
CA ILE A 150 -2.01 0.30 10.92
C ILE A 150 -3.02 1.01 11.80
N GLY A 151 -2.62 2.12 12.41
CA GLY A 151 -3.48 2.93 13.29
C GLY A 151 -3.21 4.42 13.16
N THR A 152 -4.24 5.23 13.44
CA THR A 152 -4.13 6.70 13.52
C THR A 152 -4.53 7.19 14.91
N GLY A 153 -3.68 7.99 15.55
CA GLY A 153 -3.96 8.62 16.84
C GLY A 153 -3.87 10.14 16.78
N SER A 154 -4.74 10.84 17.52
CA SER A 154 -4.59 12.28 17.75
C SER A 154 -3.45 12.54 18.73
N LEU A 155 -2.56 13.45 18.37
CA LEU A 155 -1.55 13.96 19.28
C LEU A 155 -2.11 15.16 20.02
N ALA A 156 -2.17 15.06 21.34
CA ALA A 156 -2.31 16.25 22.17
C ALA A 156 -1.13 17.18 21.88
N LYS A 157 -1.42 18.45 21.60
CA LYS A 157 -0.44 19.46 21.22
C LYS A 157 0.67 19.53 22.28
N ILE A 158 1.86 19.04 21.96
CA ILE A 158 3.04 19.25 22.79
C ILE A 158 3.42 20.72 22.64
N ILE A 159 2.98 21.57 23.56
CA ILE A 159 3.42 22.96 23.62
C ILE A 159 4.81 22.96 24.27
N TRP A 160 5.85 23.12 23.44
CA TRP A 160 7.20 23.38 23.94
C TRP A 160 7.25 24.82 24.49
N ASN A 161 7.50 24.97 25.79
CA ASN A 161 7.67 26.27 26.43
C ASN A 161 9.17 26.54 26.66
N PRO A 162 9.81 27.44 25.89
CA PRO A 162 11.23 27.76 26.05
C PRO A 162 11.60 28.32 27.43
N ASN A 163 10.64 28.87 28.17
CA ASN A 163 10.88 29.62 29.40
C ASN A 163 10.80 28.77 30.69
N ARG A 164 10.57 27.45 30.61
CA ARG A 164 10.65 26.56 31.78
C ARG A 164 11.76 25.54 31.56
N LEU A 165 12.81 25.62 32.41
CA LEU A 165 13.95 24.70 32.50
C LEU A 165 13.60 23.29 33.01
N GLY A 166 12.43 22.78 32.68
CA GLY A 166 11.99 21.43 32.99
C GLY A 166 10.84 21.06 32.08
N CYS A 167 10.95 19.92 31.40
CA CYS A 167 9.91 19.33 30.57
C CYS A 167 8.66 19.01 31.42
N LEU A 168 7.82 20.01 31.67
CA LEU A 168 6.47 19.77 32.17
C LEU A 168 5.62 19.42 30.94
N MET A 169 5.39 18.12 30.73
CA MET A 169 4.48 17.63 29.70
C MET A 169 3.04 18.02 30.07
N THR A 170 2.59 19.18 29.61
CA THR A 170 1.17 19.54 29.74
C THR A 170 0.41 18.95 28.57
N ILE A 171 -0.15 17.75 28.75
CA ILE A 171 -1.14 17.18 27.83
C ILE A 171 -2.41 18.01 28.01
N LYS A 172 -2.66 18.98 27.11
CA LYS A 172 -3.95 19.65 27.07
C LYS A 172 -4.86 18.87 26.13
N LEU A 173 -5.75 18.08 26.71
CA LEU A 173 -6.93 17.56 26.01
C LEU A 173 -7.88 18.75 25.85
N GLU A 174 -8.04 19.26 24.63
CA GLU A 174 -9.13 20.19 24.33
C GLU A 174 -10.43 19.37 24.27
N SER A 175 -11.40 19.72 25.12
CA SER A 175 -12.75 19.13 25.18
C SER A 175 -13.64 19.64 24.06
#